data_AF-A0A534BGG5-F1
#
_entry.id   AF-A0A534BGG5-F1
#
_cell.length_a   1.000
_cell.length_b   1.000
_cell.length_c   1.000
_cell.angle_alpha   90.00
_cell.angle_beta   90.00
_cell.angle_gamma   90.00
#
_symmetry.space_group_name_H-M   'P 1'
#
loop_
_entity.id
_entity.type
_entity.pdbx_description
1 polymer ?
#
loop_
_entity_poly.entity_id
_entity_poly.type
_entity_poly.pdbx_seq_one_letter_code
_entity_poly.pdbx_strand_id
1 'polypeptide(L)'
;MSRRRRIPARGTAGRIAMGLAAAWLASAATGALPGAVAAGAEASYPPPVQGDFLLKDFRFASGESLPELRIHYRTFGTPRADAHGVVHNA
;
A
#
# COMPACT_ATOMS: atom_id res chain seq x y z
N MET A 1 26.42 16.83 60.22
CA MET A 1 25.72 15.88 59.33
C MET A 1 25.83 16.42 57.90
N SER A 2 26.07 15.57 56.90
CA SER A 2 26.16 15.91 55.45
C SER A 2 27.47 16.55 54.98
N ARG A 3 28.14 16.12 53.91
CA ARG A 3 28.07 14.95 53.01
C ARG A 3 29.43 14.92 52.32
N ARG A 4 30.13 13.77 52.34
CA ARG A 4 31.32 13.54 51.52
C ARG A 4 30.92 13.45 50.04
N ARG A 5 31.66 14.10 49.14
CA ARG A 5 32.01 13.51 47.82
C ARG A 5 33.42 13.95 47.42
N ARG A 6 34.40 13.11 47.78
CA ARG A 6 35.70 13.06 47.09
C ARG A 6 35.45 12.44 45.72
N ILE A 7 35.95 13.09 44.67
CA ILE A 7 36.07 12.54 43.33
C ILE A 7 37.44 11.85 43.28
N PRO A 8 37.53 10.54 42.99
CA PRO A 8 38.75 9.96 42.47
C PRO A 8 38.66 9.77 40.95
N ALA A 9 39.83 9.94 40.36
CA ALA A 9 40.09 10.03 38.94
C ALA A 9 39.89 8.71 38.17
N ARG A 10 39.66 8.92 36.88
CA ARG A 10 40.03 8.09 35.72
C ARG A 10 41.08 7.00 36.04
N GLY A 11 40.72 5.75 35.82
CA GLY A 11 41.62 4.60 35.76
C GLY A 11 41.18 3.68 34.62
N THR A 12 41.98 3.68 33.57
CA THR A 12 41.89 2.87 32.36
C THR A 12 42.25 1.40 32.64
N ALA A 13 41.86 0.51 31.72
CA ALA A 13 42.31 -0.88 31.57
C ALA A 13 41.67 -1.90 32.53
N GLY A 14 41.36 -3.13 32.13
CA GLY A 14 41.67 -3.85 30.91
C GLY A 14 40.77 -5.08 30.79
N ARG A 15 40.65 -5.56 29.56
CA ARG A 15 39.88 -6.74 29.15
C ARG A 15 40.59 -8.01 29.60
N ILE A 16 39.89 -8.93 30.25
CA ILE A 16 40.22 -10.37 30.35
C ILE A 16 38.86 -11.08 30.41
N ALA A 17 38.28 -11.57 29.31
CA ALA A 17 38.57 -12.78 28.53
C ALA A 17 38.27 -14.11 29.28
N MET A 18 37.57 -15.00 28.55
CA MET A 18 37.28 -16.43 28.79
C MET A 18 36.32 -16.77 29.95
N GLY A 19 35.17 -17.43 29.80
CA GLY A 19 34.70 -18.32 28.74
C GLY A 19 34.65 -19.75 29.27
N LEU A 20 33.51 -20.20 29.82
CA LEU A 20 33.21 -21.61 30.03
C LEU A 20 31.86 -21.93 29.40
N ALA A 21 31.95 -22.62 28.28
CA ALA A 21 30.85 -23.24 27.57
C ALA A 21 30.28 -24.40 28.40
N ALA A 22 28.95 -24.46 28.50
CA ALA A 22 28.25 -25.71 28.74
C ALA A 22 27.07 -25.74 27.77
N ALA A 23 27.23 -26.58 26.75
CA ALA A 23 26.29 -26.82 25.69
C ALA A 23 25.02 -27.50 26.23
N TRP A 24 23.86 -26.95 25.87
CA TRP A 24 22.62 -27.72 25.74
C TRP A 24 22.19 -27.63 24.28
N LEU A 25 22.44 -28.71 23.54
CA LEU A 25 21.84 -28.98 22.25
C LEU A 25 20.54 -29.74 22.49
N ALA A 26 19.40 -29.11 22.24
CA ALA A 26 18.18 -29.82 21.89
C ALA A 26 17.42 -28.94 20.88
N SER A 27 17.64 -29.25 19.60
CA SER A 27 16.94 -28.70 18.46
C SER A 27 15.43 -28.84 18.61
N ALA A 28 14.73 -27.72 18.64
CA ALA A 28 13.32 -27.64 18.25
C ALA A 28 13.03 -26.26 17.66
N ALA A 29 13.75 -25.90 16.58
CA ALA A 29 13.33 -24.82 15.70
C ALA A 29 12.73 -25.48 14.46
N THR A 30 11.48 -25.95 14.56
CA THR A 30 10.67 -26.17 13.35
C THR A 30 10.64 -24.84 12.62
N GLY A 31 11.40 -24.76 11.53
CA GLY A 31 11.51 -23.55 10.73
C GLY A 31 10.12 -23.14 10.26
N ALA A 32 9.58 -22.09 10.85
CA ALA A 32 8.48 -21.36 10.24
C ALA A 32 9.02 -20.79 8.94
N LEU A 33 8.72 -21.44 7.81
CA LEU A 33 8.96 -20.86 6.50
C LEU A 33 8.21 -19.53 6.46
N PRO A 34 8.87 -18.38 6.25
CA PRO A 34 8.16 -17.15 6.02
C PRO A 34 7.30 -17.36 4.77
N GLY A 35 5.98 -17.39 4.95
CA GLY A 35 5.04 -17.37 3.84
C GLY A 35 5.25 -16.07 3.08
N ALA A 36 5.86 -16.15 1.89
CA ALA A 36 5.96 -15.03 1.00
C ALA A 36 4.53 -14.62 0.61
N VAL A 37 4.04 -13.52 1.20
CA VAL A 37 2.84 -12.86 0.69
C VAL A 37 3.24 -12.28 -0.66
N ALA A 38 2.73 -12.86 -1.74
CA ALA A 38 2.86 -12.26 -3.05
C ALA A 38 2.11 -10.93 -2.99
N ALA A 39 2.83 -9.81 -2.98
CA ALA A 39 2.24 -8.51 -3.21
C ALA A 39 1.58 -8.58 -4.61
N GLY A 40 0.25 -8.48 -4.65
CA GLY A 40 -0.46 -8.41 -5.92
C GLY A 40 0.09 -7.24 -6.73
N ALA A 41 0.42 -7.48 -8.01
CA ALA A 41 0.84 -6.41 -8.90
C ALA A 41 -0.32 -5.41 -9.03
N GLU A 42 -0.11 -4.15 -8.61
CA GLU A 42 -1.05 -3.07 -8.91
C GLU A 42 -1.05 -2.84 -10.41
N ALA A 43 -2.21 -3.02 -11.04
CA ALA A 43 -2.39 -2.67 -12.43
C ALA A 43 -2.25 -1.15 -12.58
N SER A 44 -1.20 -0.72 -13.28
CA SER A 44 -0.91 0.69 -13.50
C SER A 44 -1.78 1.20 -14.65
N TYR A 45 -2.95 1.73 -14.31
CA TYR A 45 -3.84 2.38 -15.27
C TYR A 45 -3.47 3.86 -15.42
N PRO A 46 -3.65 4.44 -16.62
CA PRO A 46 -3.55 5.88 -16.78
C PRO A 46 -4.58 6.60 -15.89
N PRO A 47 -4.28 7.82 -15.42
CA PRO A 47 -5.22 8.60 -14.62
C PRO A 47 -6.58 8.72 -15.32
N PRO A 48 -7.70 8.43 -14.63
CA PRO A 48 -9.02 8.55 -15.23
C PRO A 48 -9.37 10.00 -15.53
N VAL A 49 -9.99 10.24 -16.69
CA VAL A 49 -10.60 11.52 -17.02
C VAL A 49 -12.06 11.49 -16.62
N GLN A 50 -12.49 12.47 -15.82
CA GLN A 50 -13.85 12.58 -15.30
C GLN A 50 -14.67 13.58 -16.12
N GLY A 51 -15.99 13.37 -16.14
CA GLY A 51 -16.95 14.30 -16.74
C GLY A 51 -18.35 14.08 -16.21
N ASP A 52 -19.20 15.08 -16.40
CA ASP A 52 -20.62 15.02 -16.08
C ASP A 52 -21.44 15.21 -17.35
N PHE A 53 -22.46 14.36 -17.54
CA PHE A 53 -23.41 14.47 -18.63
C PHE A 53 -24.82 14.70 -18.10
N LEU A 54 -25.51 15.69 -18.68
CA LEU A 54 -26.82 16.16 -18.25
C LEU A 54 -27.86 15.78 -19.31
N LEU A 55 -28.79 14.90 -18.96
CA LEU A 55 -29.96 14.59 -19.78
C LEU A 55 -31.16 15.33 -19.21
N LYS A 56 -31.86 16.06 -20.06
CA LYS A 56 -33.13 16.70 -19.70
C LYS A 56 -34.29 15.79 -20.06
N ASP A 57 -35.35 15.84 -19.25
CA ASP A 57 -36.61 15.13 -19.48
C ASP A 57 -36.42 13.61 -19.67
N PHE A 58 -35.54 13.01 -18.87
CA PHE A 58 -35.24 11.58 -18.95
C PHE A 58 -36.46 10.75 -18.55
N ARG A 59 -36.84 9.79 -19.38
CA ARG A 59 -37.96 8.87 -19.14
C ARG A 59 -37.45 7.47 -18.86
N PHE A 60 -37.82 6.94 -17.69
CA PHE A 60 -37.54 5.56 -17.34
C PHE A 60 -38.45 4.60 -18.11
N ALA A 61 -38.01 3.36 -18.26
CA ALA A 61 -38.83 2.29 -18.85
C ALA A 61 -40.11 2.02 -18.04
N SER A 62 -40.13 2.34 -16.74
CA SER A 62 -41.31 2.28 -15.89
C SER A 62 -42.38 3.35 -16.22
N GLY A 63 -42.04 4.35 -17.04
CA GLY A 63 -42.93 5.47 -17.41
C GLY A 63 -42.71 6.75 -16.58
N GLU A 64 -42.02 6.64 -15.45
CA GLU A 64 -41.60 7.80 -14.63
C GLU A 64 -40.61 8.69 -15.38
N SER A 65 -40.56 9.97 -15.04
CA SER A 65 -39.65 10.93 -15.68
C SER A 65 -38.96 11.84 -14.68
N LEU A 66 -37.68 12.12 -14.96
CA LEU A 66 -36.88 13.12 -14.26
C LEU A 66 -36.67 14.33 -15.16
N PRO A 67 -36.90 15.56 -14.65
CA PRO A 67 -36.58 16.78 -15.39
C PRO A 67 -35.10 16.87 -15.77
N GLU A 68 -34.23 16.35 -14.90
CA GLU A 68 -32.78 16.38 -15.09
C GLU A 68 -32.14 15.10 -14.52
N LEU A 69 -31.37 14.41 -15.34
CA LEU A 69 -30.54 13.27 -14.96
C LEU A 69 -29.06 13.63 -15.17
N ARG A 70 -28.28 13.57 -14.09
CA ARG A 70 -26.83 13.82 -14.10
C ARG A 70 -26.08 12.50 -14.02
N ILE A 71 -25.24 12.24 -15.02
CA ILE A 71 -24.39 11.06 -15.08
C ILE A 71 -22.95 11.51 -14.90
N HIS A 72 -22.38 11.18 -13.75
CA HIS A 72 -20.95 11.33 -13.51
C HIS A 72 -20.21 10.10 -14.08
N TYR A 73 -19.29 10.32 -15.01
CA TYR A 73 -18.54 9.26 -15.67
C TYR A 73 -17.04 9.46 -15.56
N ARG A 74 -16.31 8.36 -15.70
CA ARG A 74 -14.85 8.31 -15.69
C ARG A 74 -14.39 7.41 -16.83
N THR A 75 -13.48 7.92 -17.64
CA THR A 75 -12.89 7.22 -18.78
C THR A 75 -11.43 6.88 -18.47
N PHE A 76 -11.00 5.69 -18.88
CA PHE A 76 -9.61 5.25 -18.76
C PHE A 76 -9.05 5.04 -20.16
N GLY A 77 -7.92 5.67 -20.47
CA GLY A 77 -7.31 5.63 -21.80
C GLY A 77 -7.91 6.64 -22.78
N THR A 78 -7.55 6.52 -24.06
CA THR A 78 -8.04 7.39 -25.13
C THR A 78 -8.77 6.54 -26.18
N PRO A 79 -10.03 6.87 -26.52
CA PRO A 79 -10.73 6.18 -27.60
C PRO A 79 -9.98 6.42 -28.92
N ARG A 80 -9.55 5.34 -29.58
CA ARG A 80 -8.94 5.38 -30.91
C ARG A 80 -10.03 5.09 -31.92
N ALA A 81 -10.43 6.12 -32.67
CA ALA A 81 -11.30 5.94 -33.82
C ALA A 81 -10.47 5.48 -35.03
N ASP A 82 -11.06 4.61 -35.86
CA ASP A 82 -10.49 4.29 -37.17
C ASP A 82 -10.65 5.46 -38.17
N ALA A 83 -10.16 5.28 -39.40
CA ALA A 83 -10.23 6.31 -40.45
C ALA A 83 -11.67 6.71 -40.81
N HIS A 84 -12.67 5.94 -40.39
CA HIS A 84 -14.08 6.19 -40.61
C HIS A 84 -14.78 6.77 -39.37
N GLY A 85 -14.05 7.07 -38.29
CA GLY A 85 -14.59 7.65 -37.07
C GLY A 85 -15.25 6.63 -36.13
N VAL A 86 -15.12 5.33 -36.40
CA VAL A 86 -15.70 4.29 -35.54
C VAL A 86 -14.73 3.98 -34.42
N VAL A 87 -15.18 4.17 -33.17
CA VAL A 87 -14.46 3.75 -31.97
C VAL A 87 -14.85 2.30 -31.70
N HIS A 88 -13.94 1.37 -31.97
CA HIS A 88 -14.12 -0.03 -31.61
C HIS A 88 -13.79 -0.21 -30.13
N ASN A 89 -14.75 -0.72 -29.36
CA ASN A 89 -14.48 -1.18 -27.99
C ASN A 89 -13.80 -2.54 -28.12
N ALA A 90 -12.50 -2.61 -27.79
CA ALA A 90 -11.70 -3.82 -27.89
C ALA A 90 -12.03 -4.80 -26.76
#